data_AF-F3L483-F1
#
_entry.id   AF-F3L483-F1
#
_cell.length_a   1.000
_cell.length_b   1.000
_cell.length_c   1.000
_cell.angle_alpha   90.00
_cell.angle_beta   90.00
_cell.angle_gamma   90.00
#
_symmetry.space_group_name_H-M   'P 1'
#
loop_
_entity.id
_entity.type
_entity.pdbx_description
1 polymer ?
#
loop_
_entity_poly.entity_id
_entity_poly.type
_entity_poly.pdbx_seq_one_letter_code
_entity_poly.pdbx_strand_id
1 'polypeptide(L)'
;MNPNYNPTKAMLRRDFTEYRSSFLVTPIVIAAFLAVVAWGGALFASQFSDWEEGIGWFVANQIPDAQVDIEIRSSSDRADGFVLGDWVYPDAEAESVEDSQWDFSADWTFSTPISPTGVNEFNDGEEFHEVLNALNVIFLLVLWTISVNYLSGSLYNDRRDRSVLFWRSMPVSDRREVLSKYLTIGLAVPVVYAIISILTQLVIVAAGAFFLVRTVTPLEQVSAFSWLSISEIFRNTLLKLPVMIVMTFPLYAWSFVASAWAKNSPVLWMFGLPAGAIFAERWLLGSSWLAERVARCLPGGDEYDSMLEMFQATWPEQVAGVVVGIGLLILAAKVRRYRLEL
;
A
#
# COMPACT_ATOMS: atom_id res chain seq x y z
N MET A 1 -25.32 -30.02 -28.33
CA MET A 1 -24.38 -29.55 -27.29
C MET A 1 -23.31 -28.73 -28.00
N ASN A 2 -23.11 -27.46 -27.65
CA ASN A 2 -22.10 -26.63 -28.33
C ASN A 2 -20.70 -27.17 -27.99
N PRO A 3 -19.88 -27.61 -28.96
CA PRO A 3 -18.59 -28.25 -28.70
C PRO A 3 -17.59 -27.35 -27.96
N ASN A 4 -17.86 -26.04 -27.88
CA ASN A 4 -17.04 -25.05 -27.18
C ASN A 4 -17.51 -24.73 -25.74
N TYR A 5 -18.48 -25.46 -25.17
CA TYR A 5 -18.93 -25.20 -23.81
C TYR A 5 -17.91 -25.67 -22.77
N ASN A 6 -17.16 -24.72 -22.21
CA ASN A 6 -16.29 -24.98 -21.07
C ASN A 6 -17.00 -24.57 -19.76
N PRO A 7 -17.40 -25.54 -18.90
CA PRO A 7 -18.14 -25.24 -17.68
C PRO A 7 -17.34 -24.38 -16.70
N THR A 8 -16.01 -24.51 -16.64
CA THR A 8 -15.19 -23.71 -15.70
C THR A 8 -15.19 -22.24 -16.08
N LYS A 9 -15.12 -21.93 -17.38
CA LYS A 9 -15.23 -20.56 -17.90
C LYS A 9 -16.59 -19.95 -17.61
N ALA A 10 -17.67 -20.74 -17.71
CA ALA A 10 -19.02 -20.27 -17.41
C ALA A 10 -19.17 -19.91 -15.91
N MET A 11 -18.61 -20.73 -15.01
CA MET A 11 -18.63 -20.47 -13.57
C MET A 11 -17.87 -19.20 -13.19
N LEU A 12 -16.65 -19.03 -13.72
CA LEU A 12 -15.86 -17.81 -13.50
C LEU A 12 -16.59 -16.57 -14.00
N ARG A 13 -17.20 -16.64 -15.20
CA ARG A 13 -17.95 -15.52 -15.77
C ARG A 13 -19.16 -15.15 -14.92
N ARG A 14 -19.89 -16.14 -14.40
CA ARG A 14 -21.05 -15.89 -13.52
C ARG A 14 -20.61 -15.15 -12.26
N ASP A 15 -19.60 -15.67 -11.57
CA ASP A 15 -19.12 -15.10 -10.31
C ASP A 15 -18.61 -13.65 -10.52
N PHE A 16 -17.90 -13.38 -11.62
CA PHE A 16 -17.50 -12.01 -11.97
C PHE A 16 -18.67 -11.07 -12.28
N THR A 17 -19.74 -11.58 -12.91
CA THR A 17 -20.94 -10.78 -13.16
C THR A 17 -21.70 -10.48 -11.88
N GLU A 18 -21.85 -11.46 -11.00
CA GLU A 18 -22.57 -11.34 -9.73
C GLU A 18 -21.88 -10.34 -8.79
N TYR A 19 -20.55 -10.42 -8.69
CA TYR A 19 -19.73 -9.54 -7.84
C TYR A 19 -19.12 -8.36 -8.59
N ARG A 20 -19.65 -8.00 -9.78
CA ARG A 20 -19.08 -6.93 -10.63
C ARG A 20 -18.90 -5.61 -9.88
N SER A 21 -19.85 -5.25 -9.03
CA SER A 21 -19.81 -4.00 -8.26
C SER A 21 -18.61 -3.99 -7.30
N SER A 22 -18.38 -5.08 -6.58
CA SER A 22 -17.26 -5.19 -5.64
C SER A 22 -15.92 -5.37 -6.36
N PHE A 23 -15.86 -6.22 -7.39
CA PHE A 23 -14.60 -6.57 -8.04
C PHE A 23 -14.07 -5.49 -8.99
N LEU A 24 -14.95 -4.73 -9.64
CA LEU A 24 -14.55 -3.75 -10.64
C LEU A 24 -15.00 -2.33 -10.30
N VAL A 25 -16.25 -2.12 -9.90
CA VAL A 25 -16.77 -0.75 -9.71
C VAL A 25 -16.12 -0.08 -8.50
N THR A 26 -16.03 -0.79 -7.37
CA THR A 26 -15.45 -0.26 -6.12
C THR A 26 -14.01 0.26 -6.31
N PRO A 27 -13.05 -0.53 -6.84
CA PRO A 27 -11.69 -0.06 -7.01
C PRO A 27 -11.59 1.04 -8.08
N ILE A 28 -12.43 1.02 -9.12
CA ILE A 28 -12.45 2.08 -10.14
C ILE A 28 -12.97 3.41 -9.56
N VAL A 29 -14.00 3.38 -8.72
CA VAL A 29 -14.52 4.60 -8.08
C VAL A 29 -13.49 5.22 -7.15
N ILE A 30 -12.79 4.39 -6.37
CA ILE A 30 -11.70 4.84 -5.50
C ILE A 30 -10.54 5.40 -6.35
N ALA A 31 -10.13 4.68 -7.40
CA ALA A 31 -9.11 5.15 -8.34
C ALA A 31 -9.47 6.50 -8.96
N ALA A 32 -10.71 6.67 -9.41
CA ALA A 32 -11.19 7.92 -9.99
C ALA A 32 -11.17 9.06 -8.96
N PHE A 33 -11.61 8.79 -7.73
CA PHE A 33 -11.55 9.77 -6.65
C PHE A 33 -10.11 10.19 -6.34
N LEU A 34 -9.21 9.23 -6.15
CA LEU A 34 -7.79 9.51 -5.86
C LEU A 34 -7.12 10.27 -7.02
N ALA A 35 -7.42 9.91 -8.27
CA ALA A 35 -6.92 10.63 -9.43
C ALA A 35 -7.41 12.08 -9.47
N VAL A 36 -8.69 12.34 -9.17
CA VAL A 36 -9.24 13.70 -9.11
C VAL A 36 -8.58 14.51 -8.00
N VAL A 37 -8.40 13.91 -6.82
CA VAL A 37 -7.73 14.58 -5.69
C VAL A 37 -6.28 14.92 -6.04
N ALA A 38 -5.53 13.98 -6.62
CA ALA A 38 -4.14 14.19 -6.99
C ALA A 38 -3.96 15.26 -8.07
N TRP A 39 -4.77 15.20 -9.14
CA TRP A 39 -4.72 16.21 -10.20
C TRP A 39 -5.23 17.57 -9.74
N GLY A 40 -6.29 17.60 -8.93
CA GLY A 40 -6.80 18.82 -8.32
C GLY A 40 -5.75 19.47 -7.43
N GLY A 41 -5.06 18.68 -6.60
CA GLY A 41 -3.94 19.13 -5.76
C GLY A 41 -2.77 19.66 -6.57
N ALA A 42 -2.32 18.93 -7.59
CA ALA A 42 -1.21 19.34 -8.46
C ALA A 42 -1.53 20.64 -9.21
N LEU A 43 -2.75 20.79 -9.75
CA LEU A 43 -3.19 22.01 -10.40
C LEU A 43 -3.28 23.17 -9.43
N PHE A 44 -3.89 22.97 -8.26
CA PHE A 44 -3.98 24.00 -7.22
C PHE A 44 -2.59 24.46 -6.78
N ALA A 45 -1.71 23.53 -6.40
CA ALA A 45 -0.34 23.84 -5.97
C ALA A 45 0.44 24.61 -7.06
N SER A 46 0.29 24.24 -8.34
CA SER A 46 0.95 24.94 -9.44
C SER A 46 0.47 26.40 -9.64
N GLN A 47 -0.71 26.78 -9.15
CA GLN A 47 -1.22 28.15 -9.23
C GLN A 47 -0.79 29.01 -8.03
N PHE A 48 -0.55 28.39 -6.88
CA PHE A 48 -0.17 29.10 -5.65
C PHE A 48 1.33 29.06 -5.36
N SER A 49 2.13 28.33 -6.14
CA SER A 49 3.60 28.36 -6.08
C SER A 49 4.15 29.80 -6.17
N ASP A 50 3.59 30.63 -7.05
CA ASP A 50 4.04 32.02 -7.25
C ASP A 50 3.61 32.96 -6.11
N TRP A 51 2.72 32.51 -5.21
CA TRP A 51 2.15 33.34 -4.16
C TRP A 51 3.11 33.55 -2.97
N GLU A 52 4.04 32.61 -2.73
CA GLU A 52 5.09 32.78 -1.71
C GLU A 52 6.08 33.88 -2.07
N GLU A 53 6.51 33.95 -3.34
CA GLU A 53 7.33 35.08 -3.83
C GLU A 53 6.57 36.41 -3.73
N GLY A 54 5.25 36.39 -4.00
CA GLY A 54 4.37 37.55 -3.87
C GLY A 54 4.19 38.04 -2.42
N ILE A 55 4.03 37.13 -1.46
CA ILE A 55 3.98 37.46 -0.02
C ILE A 55 5.35 37.93 0.47
N GLY A 56 6.44 37.28 0.07
CA GLY A 56 7.80 37.66 0.46
C GLY A 56 8.13 39.09 0.04
N TRP A 57 7.78 39.46 -1.20
CA TRP A 57 7.88 40.85 -1.67
C TRP A 57 6.98 41.81 -0.89
N PHE A 58 5.74 41.43 -0.58
CA PHE A 58 4.80 42.25 0.19
C PHE A 58 5.29 42.49 1.63
N VAL A 59 5.77 41.44 2.30
CA VAL A 59 6.32 41.49 3.66
C VAL A 59 7.60 42.32 3.67
N ALA A 60 8.52 42.09 2.73
CA ALA A 60 9.75 42.85 2.62
C ALA A 60 9.53 44.35 2.34
N ASN A 61 8.48 44.69 1.57
CA ASN A 61 8.20 46.09 1.20
C ASN A 61 7.22 46.82 2.13
N GLN A 62 6.41 46.12 2.93
CA GLN A 62 5.43 46.75 3.83
C GLN A 62 5.72 46.56 5.32
N ILE A 63 6.64 45.67 5.70
CA ILE A 63 7.05 45.49 7.11
C ILE A 63 8.52 45.90 7.23
N PRO A 64 8.81 47.18 7.55
CA PRO A 64 10.17 47.74 7.54
C PRO A 64 11.12 47.15 8.60
N ASP A 65 10.61 46.38 9.56
CA ASP A 65 11.37 45.82 10.70
C ASP A 65 11.47 44.29 10.69
N ALA A 66 11.25 43.63 9.54
CA ALA A 66 11.56 42.21 9.42
C ALA A 66 13.09 42.03 9.51
N GLN A 67 13.58 41.65 10.69
CA GLN A 67 14.99 41.39 10.97
C GLN A 67 15.50 40.26 10.08
N VAL A 68 16.15 40.61 8.97
CA VAL A 68 16.91 39.67 8.14
C VAL A 68 18.28 39.51 8.80
N ASP A 69 18.55 38.33 9.35
CA ASP A 69 19.84 38.03 9.96
C ASP A 69 20.86 37.72 8.86
N ILE A 70 21.91 38.52 8.76
CA ILE A 70 22.94 38.41 7.71
C ILE A 70 24.17 37.78 8.35
N GLU A 71 24.38 36.48 8.10
CA GLU A 71 25.57 35.76 8.56
C GLU A 71 26.71 35.93 7.54
N ILE A 72 27.74 36.69 7.92
CA ILE A 72 28.94 36.90 7.09
C ILE A 72 29.99 35.86 7.48
N ARG A 73 30.35 34.95 6.58
CA ARG A 73 31.42 33.96 6.82
C ARG A 73 32.69 34.38 6.08
N SER A 74 33.78 34.54 6.82
CA SER A 74 35.10 34.81 6.24
C SER A 74 35.75 33.51 5.76
N SER A 75 36.43 33.56 4.61
CA SER A 75 36.97 32.40 3.90
C SER A 75 38.24 31.79 4.53
N SER A 76 38.69 32.29 5.69
CA SER A 76 39.90 31.80 6.38
C SER A 76 39.68 30.58 7.27
N ASP A 77 38.45 30.33 7.74
CA ASP A 77 38.16 29.17 8.58
C ASP A 77 37.69 27.97 7.76
N ARG A 78 38.63 27.42 6.98
CA ARG A 78 38.54 26.06 6.49
C ARG A 78 39.09 25.12 7.57
N ALA A 79 38.38 25.02 8.69
CA ALA A 79 38.69 24.07 9.76
C ALA A 79 37.53 23.11 9.94
N ASP A 80 37.85 21.82 9.77
CA ASP A 80 36.97 20.68 9.91
C ASP A 80 36.30 20.68 11.30
N GLY A 81 34.98 20.82 11.36
CA GLY A 81 34.24 20.79 12.62
C GLY A 81 32.74 20.85 12.43
N PHE A 82 32.08 19.70 12.55
CA PHE A 82 30.63 19.60 12.69
C PHE A 82 30.22 20.20 14.06
N VAL A 83 29.47 21.30 14.04
CA VAL A 83 28.90 21.91 15.26
C VAL A 83 27.39 21.71 15.23
N LEU A 84 26.89 20.88 16.16
CA LEU A 84 25.47 20.73 16.46
C LEU A 84 24.94 22.03 17.08
N GLY A 85 23.75 22.44 16.63
CA GLY A 85 23.11 23.68 17.04
C GLY A 85 22.95 23.78 18.55
N ASP A 86 23.68 24.71 19.14
CA ASP A 86 23.39 25.28 20.45
C ASP A 86 23.45 26.80 20.31
N TRP A 87 22.49 27.50 20.93
CA TRP A 87 22.39 28.94 20.84
C TRP A 87 23.48 29.58 21.70
N VAL A 88 24.58 29.99 21.07
CA VAL A 88 25.67 30.71 21.74
C VAL A 88 25.23 32.16 21.95
N TYR A 89 24.98 32.55 23.20
CA TYR A 89 24.93 33.95 23.59
C TYR A 89 26.37 34.48 23.65
N PRO A 90 26.68 35.64 23.04
CA PRO A 90 28.03 36.20 23.14
C PRO A 90 28.29 36.63 24.59
N ASP A 91 29.37 36.12 25.18
CA ASP A 91 29.85 36.58 26.47
C ASP A 91 30.26 38.06 26.37
N ALA A 92 29.91 38.84 27.40
CA ALA A 92 30.08 40.30 27.44
C ALA A 92 31.53 40.77 27.63
N GLU A 93 32.52 39.90 27.40
CA GLU A 93 33.93 40.27 27.35
C GLU A 93 34.34 40.41 25.88
N ALA A 94 34.08 41.61 25.34
CA ALA A 94 34.56 42.00 24.04
C ALA A 94 36.10 42.02 24.04
N GLU A 95 36.72 40.98 23.50
CA GLU A 95 38.03 41.12 22.88
C GLU A 95 37.89 42.16 21.76
N SER A 96 38.77 43.16 21.79
CA SER A 96 38.83 44.20 20.77
C SER A 96 39.15 43.56 19.43
N VAL A 97 38.11 43.38 18.61
CA VAL A 97 38.26 43.08 17.18
C VAL A 97 39.06 44.24 16.59
N GLU A 98 40.31 43.96 16.25
CA GLU A 98 41.21 44.87 15.54
C GLU A 98 40.51 45.35 14.26
N ASP A 99 40.53 46.67 14.01
CA ASP A 99 39.77 47.36 12.97
C ASP A 99 39.66 46.52 11.70
N SER A 100 38.49 45.91 11.50
CA SER A 100 38.23 45.01 10.37
C SER A 100 38.45 45.79 9.08
N GLN A 101 39.55 45.49 8.41
CA GLN A 101 39.83 45.97 7.06
C GLN A 101 38.67 45.52 6.17
N TRP A 102 37.92 46.49 5.64
CA TRP A 102 36.83 46.28 4.71
C TRP A 102 37.21 45.25 3.63
N ASP A 103 36.69 44.03 3.75
CA ASP A 103 36.97 42.93 2.84
C ASP A 103 35.78 42.70 1.91
N PHE A 104 35.85 43.28 0.71
CA PHE A 104 34.86 43.07 -0.35
C PHE A 104 34.98 41.70 -1.03
N SER A 105 35.95 40.87 -0.64
CA SER A 105 36.12 39.50 -1.14
C SER A 105 35.43 38.45 -0.26
N ALA A 106 34.79 38.85 0.84
CA ALA A 106 33.95 37.96 1.64
C ALA A 106 32.79 37.42 0.79
N ASP A 107 32.52 36.12 0.91
CA ASP A 107 31.37 35.50 0.25
C ASP A 107 30.10 35.86 1.03
N TRP A 108 29.17 36.53 0.34
CA TRP A 108 27.92 36.99 0.93
C TRP A 108 26.87 35.88 0.81
N THR A 109 26.44 35.32 1.95
CA THR A 109 25.35 34.34 1.99
C THR A 109 24.21 34.88 2.85
N PHE A 110 23.01 34.91 2.28
CA PHE A 110 21.81 35.36 3.01
C PHE A 110 21.06 34.14 3.53
N SER A 111 20.97 34.01 4.86
CA SER A 111 20.13 33.01 5.52
C SER A 111 18.82 33.68 5.88
N THR A 112 17.71 33.32 5.24
CA THR A 112 16.39 33.81 5.70
C THR A 112 16.09 33.22 7.09
N PRO A 113 15.56 33.99 8.07
CA PRO A 113 15.20 33.50 9.42
C PRO A 113 14.13 32.41 9.40
N ILE A 114 13.39 32.32 8.29
CA ILE A 114 12.66 31.13 7.89
C ILE A 114 13.60 30.40 6.93
N SER A 115 14.64 29.77 7.47
CA SER A 115 15.05 28.49 6.93
C SER A 115 14.07 27.57 7.60
N PRO A 116 13.04 27.07 6.89
CA PRO A 116 12.29 25.98 7.45
C PRO A 116 13.33 24.87 7.55
N THR A 117 13.86 24.63 8.74
CA THR A 117 14.68 23.49 9.10
C THR A 117 13.81 22.24 9.04
N GLY A 118 13.21 22.02 7.87
CA GLY A 118 12.06 21.19 7.56
C GLY A 118 11.51 21.39 6.13
N VAL A 119 11.99 22.36 5.33
CA VAL A 119 11.67 22.46 3.88
C VAL A 119 12.82 21.97 3.00
N ASN A 120 14.02 21.83 3.55
CA ASN A 120 15.12 21.15 2.85
C ASN A 120 15.00 19.61 2.87
N GLU A 121 13.96 19.06 3.52
CA GLU A 121 13.67 17.62 3.56
C GLU A 121 12.65 17.18 2.47
N PHE A 122 12.11 18.10 1.67
CA PHE A 122 11.24 17.77 0.52
C PHE A 122 12.01 17.24 -0.72
N ASN A 123 13.30 16.89 -0.61
CA ASN A 123 14.19 16.78 -1.76
C ASN A 123 14.63 15.34 -2.16
N ASP A 124 14.21 14.31 -1.43
CA ASP A 124 14.79 12.97 -1.64
C ASP A 124 13.89 12.00 -2.43
N GLY A 125 12.68 12.43 -2.82
CA GLY A 125 11.69 11.57 -3.48
C GLY A 125 11.12 10.45 -2.59
N GLU A 126 11.65 10.27 -1.38
CA GLU A 126 11.19 9.31 -0.37
C GLU A 126 9.75 9.58 0.06
N GLU A 127 9.38 10.84 0.32
CA GLU A 127 7.99 11.20 0.68
C GLU A 127 6.99 10.76 -0.40
N PHE A 128 7.36 10.90 -1.67
CA PHE A 128 6.49 10.50 -2.77
C PHE A 128 6.38 8.97 -2.88
N HIS A 129 7.47 8.23 -2.59
CA HIS A 129 7.42 6.78 -2.49
C HIS A 129 6.50 6.31 -1.37
N GLU A 130 6.53 6.96 -0.21
CA GLU A 130 5.60 6.68 0.89
C GLU A 130 4.14 6.89 0.48
N VAL A 131 3.84 7.97 -0.25
CA VAL A 131 2.51 8.23 -0.81
C VAL A 131 2.08 7.11 -1.76
N LEU A 132 2.96 6.65 -2.65
CA LEU A 132 2.68 5.55 -3.57
C LEU A 132 2.41 4.23 -2.83
N ASN A 133 3.18 3.94 -1.77
CA ASN A 133 2.96 2.77 -0.94
C ASN A 133 1.64 2.87 -0.16
N ALA A 134 1.35 4.03 0.45
CA ALA A 134 0.09 4.28 1.14
C ALA A 134 -1.12 4.06 0.23
N LEU A 135 -1.04 4.51 -1.04
CA LEU A 135 -2.06 4.26 -2.06
C LEU A 135 -2.25 2.76 -2.32
N ASN A 136 -1.17 1.99 -2.42
CA ASN A 136 -1.23 0.53 -2.56
C ASN A 136 -1.94 -0.10 -1.36
N VAL A 137 -1.58 0.31 -0.14
CA VAL A 137 -2.21 -0.16 1.11
C VAL A 137 -3.72 0.09 1.11
N ILE A 138 -4.19 1.24 0.61
CA ILE A 138 -5.63 1.50 0.46
C ILE A 138 -6.28 0.45 -0.43
N PHE A 139 -5.72 0.15 -1.61
CA PHE A 139 -6.26 -0.90 -2.49
C PHE A 139 -6.22 -2.29 -1.83
N LEU A 140 -5.19 -2.60 -1.06
CA LEU A 140 -5.08 -3.86 -0.31
C LEU A 140 -6.14 -3.97 0.78
N LEU A 141 -6.45 -2.89 1.51
CA LEU A 141 -7.51 -2.88 2.53
C LEU A 141 -8.89 -3.12 1.92
N VAL A 142 -9.17 -2.51 0.77
CA VAL A 142 -10.41 -2.75 0.03
C VAL A 142 -10.47 -4.19 -0.48
N LEU A 143 -9.38 -4.70 -1.06
CA LEU A 143 -9.26 -6.08 -1.49
C LEU A 143 -9.50 -7.05 -0.33
N TRP A 144 -8.95 -6.79 0.86
CA TRP A 144 -9.13 -7.62 2.04
C TRP A 144 -10.60 -7.64 2.47
N THR A 145 -11.24 -6.48 2.54
CA THR A 145 -12.66 -6.35 2.87
C THR A 145 -13.54 -7.15 1.91
N ILE A 146 -13.27 -7.08 0.61
CA ILE A 146 -14.02 -7.82 -0.40
C ILE A 146 -13.72 -9.32 -0.35
N SER A 147 -12.46 -9.69 -0.09
CA SER A 147 -12.04 -11.08 0.08
C SER A 147 -12.76 -11.74 1.25
N VAL A 148 -12.86 -11.08 2.40
CA VAL A 148 -13.60 -11.59 3.57
C VAL A 148 -15.09 -11.79 3.23
N ASN A 149 -15.72 -10.81 2.58
CA ASN A 149 -17.13 -10.91 2.18
C ASN A 149 -17.38 -12.03 1.16
N TYR A 150 -16.52 -12.16 0.15
CA TYR A 150 -16.64 -13.20 -0.86
C TYR A 150 -16.34 -14.59 -0.28
N LEU A 151 -15.26 -14.75 0.48
CA LEU A 151 -14.88 -16.05 1.06
C LEU A 151 -15.93 -16.56 2.05
N SER A 152 -16.47 -15.67 2.89
CA SER A 152 -17.51 -16.03 3.85
C SER A 152 -18.83 -16.38 3.16
N GLY A 153 -19.25 -15.61 2.15
CA GLY A 153 -20.53 -15.79 1.48
C GLY A 153 -20.55 -16.85 0.36
N SER A 154 -19.44 -17.08 -0.33
CA SER A 154 -19.45 -17.77 -1.63
C SER A 154 -19.95 -19.22 -1.60
N LEU A 155 -19.60 -20.03 -0.60
CA LEU A 155 -20.09 -21.41 -0.43
C LEU A 155 -21.32 -21.48 0.49
N TYR A 156 -21.48 -20.50 1.36
CA TYR A 156 -22.63 -20.40 2.25
C TYR A 156 -23.91 -20.03 1.48
N ASN A 157 -23.84 -19.01 0.63
CA ASN A 157 -24.98 -18.56 -0.19
C ASN A 157 -25.40 -19.63 -1.19
N ASP A 158 -24.45 -20.39 -1.77
CA ASP A 158 -24.80 -21.50 -2.67
C ASP A 158 -25.62 -22.60 -1.98
N ARG A 159 -25.41 -22.82 -0.68
CA ARG A 159 -26.23 -23.73 0.14
C ARG A 159 -27.57 -23.09 0.51
N ARG A 160 -27.54 -21.82 0.92
CA ARG A 160 -28.73 -21.05 1.30
C ARG A 160 -29.76 -20.97 0.18
N ASP A 161 -29.29 -20.74 -1.04
CA ASP A 161 -30.16 -20.58 -2.22
C ASP A 161 -30.43 -21.92 -2.93
N ARG A 162 -29.94 -23.04 -2.38
CA ARG A 162 -30.02 -24.39 -2.95
C ARG A 162 -29.46 -24.51 -4.37
N SER A 163 -28.68 -23.52 -4.82
CA SER A 163 -27.99 -23.53 -6.12
C SER A 163 -27.00 -24.70 -6.23
N VAL A 164 -26.50 -25.18 -5.07
CA VAL A 164 -25.65 -26.38 -4.98
C VAL A 164 -26.28 -27.62 -5.64
N LEU A 165 -27.61 -27.79 -5.60
CA LEU A 165 -28.29 -28.93 -6.23
C LEU A 165 -28.29 -28.81 -7.76
N PHE A 166 -28.44 -27.59 -8.27
CA PHE A 166 -28.36 -27.31 -9.70
C PHE A 166 -26.95 -27.58 -10.23
N TRP A 167 -25.91 -27.12 -9.54
CA TRP A 167 -24.52 -27.37 -9.93
C TRP A 167 -24.15 -28.85 -9.89
N ARG A 168 -24.70 -29.60 -8.94
CA ARG A 168 -24.52 -31.04 -8.86
C ARG A 168 -25.21 -31.81 -9.99
N SER A 169 -26.27 -31.25 -10.58
CA SER A 169 -26.91 -31.81 -11.77
C SER A 169 -26.11 -31.56 -13.05
N MET A 170 -25.18 -30.60 -13.04
CA MET A 170 -24.21 -30.40 -14.12
C MET A 170 -23.04 -31.38 -14.00
N PRO A 171 -22.34 -31.70 -15.10
CA PRO A 171 -21.14 -32.55 -15.08
C PRO A 171 -19.90 -31.81 -14.52
N VAL A 172 -20.05 -31.16 -13.36
CA VAL A 172 -18.99 -30.42 -12.65
C VAL A 172 -18.75 -31.08 -11.30
N SER A 173 -17.49 -31.30 -10.94
CA SER A 173 -17.13 -31.89 -9.64
C SER A 173 -17.01 -30.82 -8.55
N ASP A 174 -17.38 -31.17 -7.31
CA ASP A 174 -17.31 -30.25 -6.15
C ASP A 174 -15.91 -29.62 -5.98
N ARG A 175 -14.85 -30.39 -6.27
CA ARG A 175 -13.46 -29.92 -6.20
C ARG A 175 -13.18 -28.82 -7.22
N ARG A 176 -13.68 -28.97 -8.45
CA ARG A 176 -13.49 -27.96 -9.52
C ARG A 176 -14.20 -26.67 -9.16
N GLU A 177 -15.35 -26.76 -8.52
CA GLU A 177 -16.10 -25.58 -8.11
C GLU A 177 -15.44 -24.80 -6.98
N VAL A 178 -14.96 -25.49 -5.94
CA VAL A 178 -14.20 -24.83 -4.86
C VAL A 178 -12.92 -24.22 -5.43
N LEU A 179 -12.21 -24.94 -6.31
CA LEU A 179 -11.01 -24.42 -6.95
C LEU A 179 -11.31 -23.22 -7.86
N SER A 180 -12.42 -23.19 -8.60
CA SER A 180 -12.76 -22.05 -9.43
C SER A 180 -13.04 -20.80 -8.59
N LYS A 181 -13.76 -20.94 -7.47
CA LYS A 181 -14.00 -19.82 -6.54
C LYS A 181 -12.71 -19.35 -5.88
N TYR A 182 -11.83 -20.29 -5.51
CA TYR A 182 -10.50 -19.96 -5.02
C TYR A 182 -9.69 -19.17 -6.05
N LEU A 183 -9.64 -19.62 -7.31
CA LEU A 183 -8.91 -18.93 -8.37
C LEU A 183 -9.50 -17.54 -8.67
N THR A 184 -10.82 -17.35 -8.52
CA THR A 184 -11.45 -16.03 -8.63
C THR A 184 -10.84 -15.07 -7.60
N ILE A 185 -10.93 -15.39 -6.30
CA ILE A 185 -10.56 -14.45 -5.24
C ILE A 185 -9.06 -14.47 -4.90
N GLY A 186 -8.39 -15.59 -5.11
CA GLY A 186 -6.97 -15.78 -4.81
C GLY A 186 -6.04 -15.40 -5.95
N LEU A 187 -6.55 -15.22 -7.18
CA LEU A 187 -5.72 -14.85 -8.34
C LEU A 187 -6.37 -13.77 -9.20
N ALA A 188 -7.58 -13.99 -9.71
CA ALA A 188 -8.18 -13.09 -10.69
C ALA A 188 -8.49 -11.70 -10.10
N VAL A 189 -9.09 -11.63 -8.91
CA VAL A 189 -9.43 -10.36 -8.25
C VAL A 189 -8.16 -9.60 -7.81
N PRO A 190 -7.15 -10.22 -7.15
CA PRO A 190 -5.88 -9.54 -6.84
C PRO A 190 -5.19 -8.97 -8.09
N VAL A 191 -5.18 -9.69 -9.21
CA VAL A 191 -4.59 -9.19 -10.47
C VAL A 191 -5.35 -7.97 -11.01
N VAL A 192 -6.69 -8.00 -10.97
CA VAL A 192 -7.51 -6.84 -11.36
C VAL A 192 -7.21 -5.63 -10.47
N TYR A 193 -7.11 -5.83 -9.16
CA TYR A 193 -6.76 -4.78 -8.20
C TYR A 193 -5.36 -4.23 -8.44
N ALA A 194 -4.38 -5.10 -8.68
CA ALA A 194 -3.02 -4.69 -9.01
C ALA A 194 -2.97 -3.84 -10.29
N ILE A 195 -3.69 -4.23 -11.35
CA ILE A 195 -3.77 -3.44 -12.58
C ILE A 195 -4.37 -2.06 -12.31
N ILE A 196 -5.49 -1.98 -11.59
CA ILE A 196 -6.14 -0.70 -11.27
C ILE A 196 -5.23 0.17 -10.38
N SER A 197 -4.56 -0.44 -9.40
CA SER A 197 -3.60 0.24 -8.53
C SER A 197 -2.43 0.82 -9.33
N ILE A 198 -1.81 0.03 -10.20
CA ILE A 198 -0.72 0.49 -11.08
C ILE A 198 -1.19 1.66 -11.95
N LEU A 199 -2.36 1.55 -12.59
CA LEU A 199 -2.90 2.63 -13.41
C LEU A 199 -3.14 3.91 -12.59
N THR A 200 -3.67 3.77 -11.37
CA THR A 200 -3.93 4.91 -10.48
C THR A 200 -2.63 5.58 -10.06
N GLN A 201 -1.63 4.79 -9.64
CA GLN A 201 -0.32 5.29 -9.27
C GLN A 201 0.39 5.98 -10.43
N LEU A 202 0.31 5.43 -11.65
CA LEU A 202 0.85 6.10 -12.86
C LEU A 202 0.17 7.44 -13.13
N VAL A 203 -1.14 7.57 -12.91
CA VAL A 203 -1.86 8.84 -13.04
C VAL A 203 -1.41 9.86 -12.00
N ILE A 204 -1.05 9.41 -10.79
CA ILE A 204 -0.55 10.25 -9.70
C ILE A 204 0.90 10.67 -9.95
N VAL A 205 1.75 9.76 -10.42
CA VAL A 205 3.11 10.08 -10.92
C VAL A 205 3.04 11.13 -12.02
N ALA A 206 2.10 10.99 -12.96
CA ALA A 206 1.91 11.98 -14.01
C ALA A 206 1.49 13.36 -13.47
N ALA A 207 0.64 13.40 -12.43
CA ALA A 207 0.27 14.64 -11.74
C ALA A 207 1.47 15.28 -11.02
N GLY A 208 2.28 14.49 -10.32
CA GLY A 208 3.51 14.94 -9.67
C GLY A 208 4.55 15.45 -10.68
N ALA A 209 4.78 14.70 -11.76
CA ALA A 209 5.66 15.12 -12.85
C ALA A 209 5.17 16.42 -13.51
N PHE A 210 3.85 16.58 -13.70
CA PHE A 210 3.27 17.83 -14.21
C PHE A 210 3.55 19.01 -13.27
N PHE A 211 3.40 18.81 -11.96
CA PHE A 211 3.72 19.83 -10.96
C PHE A 211 5.21 20.21 -10.97
N LEU A 212 6.11 19.22 -11.04
CA LEU A 212 7.55 19.46 -11.09
C LEU A 212 7.98 20.24 -12.36
N VAL A 213 7.39 19.93 -13.53
CA VAL A 213 7.65 20.69 -14.76
C VAL A 213 7.24 22.15 -14.64
N ARG A 214 6.27 22.47 -13.77
CA ARG A 214 5.79 23.85 -13.56
C ARG A 214 6.64 24.64 -12.56
N THR A 215 7.30 23.95 -11.62
CA THR A 215 7.97 24.57 -10.46
C THR A 215 9.49 24.51 -10.55
N VAL A 216 10.05 23.43 -11.13
CA VAL A 216 11.48 23.14 -11.15
C VAL A 216 12.05 23.26 -12.56
N THR A 217 13.24 23.84 -12.70
CA THR A 217 13.82 24.25 -14.00
C THR A 217 14.55 23.13 -14.78
N PRO A 218 15.22 22.13 -14.18
CA PRO A 218 15.87 21.08 -14.98
C PRO A 218 14.95 19.89 -15.28
N LEU A 219 14.74 19.59 -16.57
CA LEU A 219 13.99 18.42 -17.05
C LEU A 219 14.58 17.07 -16.58
N GLU A 220 15.87 17.05 -16.22
CA GLU A 220 16.56 15.86 -15.70
C GLU A 220 16.00 15.40 -14.35
N GLN A 221 15.56 16.33 -13.50
CA GLN A 221 14.97 15.98 -12.20
C GLN A 221 13.60 15.34 -12.37
N VAL A 222 12.79 15.84 -13.32
CA VAL A 222 11.47 15.28 -13.66
C VAL A 222 11.59 13.85 -14.20
N SER A 223 12.59 13.60 -15.06
CA SER A 223 12.80 12.28 -15.64
C SER A 223 13.31 11.27 -14.61
N ALA A 224 14.23 11.70 -13.73
CA ALA A 224 14.69 10.89 -12.60
C ALA A 224 13.54 10.51 -11.65
N PHE A 225 12.73 11.49 -11.24
CA PHE A 225 11.54 11.29 -10.40
C PHE A 225 10.58 10.25 -11.02
N SER A 226 10.27 10.42 -12.30
CA SER A 226 9.33 9.55 -13.01
C SER A 226 9.85 8.12 -13.09
N TRP A 227 11.14 7.94 -13.40
CA TRP A 227 11.75 6.62 -13.52
C TRP A 227 11.82 5.87 -12.18
N LEU A 228 12.26 6.54 -11.12
CA LEU A 228 12.32 5.98 -9.76
C LEU A 228 10.92 5.53 -9.31
N SER A 229 9.93 6.42 -9.46
CA SER A 229 8.54 6.14 -9.08
C SER A 229 7.95 4.94 -9.83
N ILE A 230 8.19 4.83 -11.15
CA ILE A 230 7.68 3.71 -11.95
C ILE A 230 8.32 2.38 -11.51
N SER A 231 9.62 2.40 -11.20
CA SER A 231 10.31 1.21 -10.72
C SER A 231 9.75 0.73 -9.38
N GLU A 232 9.38 1.67 -8.50
CA GLU A 232 8.80 1.37 -7.19
C GLU A 232 7.38 0.81 -7.29
N ILE A 233 6.55 1.39 -8.16
CA ILE A 233 5.21 0.87 -8.48
C ILE A 233 5.29 -0.60 -8.91
N PHE A 234 6.26 -0.92 -9.76
CA PHE A 234 6.44 -2.27 -10.28
C PHE A 234 6.87 -3.25 -9.18
N ARG A 235 7.81 -2.85 -8.32
CA ARG A 235 8.26 -3.66 -7.17
C ARG A 235 7.13 -3.89 -6.18
N ASN A 236 6.54 -2.81 -5.67
CA ASN A 236 5.57 -2.88 -4.56
C ASN A 236 4.18 -3.35 -4.98
N THR A 237 3.83 -3.31 -6.26
CA THR A 237 2.54 -3.85 -6.73
C THR A 237 2.70 -5.16 -7.47
N LEU A 238 3.55 -5.23 -8.51
CA LEU A 238 3.60 -6.41 -9.38
C LEU A 238 4.45 -7.54 -8.79
N LEU A 239 5.66 -7.24 -8.28
CA LEU A 239 6.53 -8.27 -7.70
C LEU A 239 6.03 -8.75 -6.33
N LYS A 240 5.36 -7.88 -5.56
CA LYS A 240 4.70 -8.23 -4.30
C LYS A 240 3.55 -9.24 -4.47
N LEU A 241 2.81 -9.16 -5.58
CA LEU A 241 1.61 -9.97 -5.83
C LEU A 241 1.82 -11.50 -5.72
N PRO A 242 2.80 -12.13 -6.38
CA PRO A 242 2.99 -13.58 -6.27
C PRO A 242 3.34 -14.03 -4.84
N VAL A 243 4.16 -13.26 -4.13
CA VAL A 243 4.53 -13.56 -2.73
C VAL A 243 3.28 -13.47 -1.84
N MET A 244 2.46 -12.45 -2.03
CA MET A 244 1.19 -12.27 -1.32
C MET A 244 0.22 -13.44 -1.56
N ILE A 245 0.08 -13.91 -2.81
CA ILE A 245 -0.81 -15.03 -3.15
C ILE A 245 -0.40 -16.30 -2.39
N VAL A 246 0.90 -16.59 -2.34
CA VAL A 246 1.41 -17.78 -1.64
C VAL A 246 1.21 -17.66 -0.13
N MET A 247 1.51 -16.51 0.46
CA MET A 247 1.38 -16.29 1.90
C MET A 247 -0.07 -16.34 2.40
N THR A 248 -1.00 -15.79 1.60
CA THR A 248 -2.42 -15.70 1.97
C THR A 248 -3.20 -17.01 1.71
N PHE A 249 -2.64 -17.90 0.87
CA PHE A 249 -3.26 -19.17 0.47
C PHE A 249 -3.86 -19.98 1.64
N PRO A 250 -3.17 -20.20 2.77
CA PRO A 250 -3.69 -21.01 3.88
C PRO A 250 -4.92 -20.37 4.55
N LEU A 251 -4.92 -19.03 4.69
CA LEU A 251 -6.02 -18.29 5.28
C LEU A 251 -7.27 -18.33 4.40
N TYR A 252 -7.10 -18.19 3.09
CA TYR A 252 -8.22 -18.29 2.15
C TYR A 252 -8.78 -19.72 2.11
N ALA A 253 -7.91 -20.73 2.13
CA ALA A 253 -8.32 -22.12 2.20
C ALA A 253 -9.11 -22.44 3.47
N TRP A 254 -8.67 -21.95 4.64
CA TRP A 254 -9.41 -22.04 5.90
C TRP A 254 -10.79 -21.37 5.80
N SER A 255 -10.84 -20.19 5.20
CA SER A 255 -12.08 -19.42 5.05
C SER A 255 -13.12 -20.16 4.20
N PHE A 256 -12.70 -20.90 3.18
CA PHE A 256 -13.59 -21.77 2.41
C PHE A 256 -14.13 -22.95 3.24
N VAL A 257 -13.32 -23.54 4.12
CA VAL A 257 -13.80 -24.57 5.06
C VAL A 257 -14.85 -23.99 6.00
N ALA A 258 -14.59 -22.82 6.58
CA ALA A 258 -15.53 -22.12 7.45
C ALA A 258 -16.85 -21.80 6.71
N SER A 259 -16.78 -21.31 5.47
CA SER A 259 -17.96 -21.04 4.62
C SER A 259 -18.73 -22.31 4.26
N ALA A 260 -18.06 -23.43 3.99
CA ALA A 260 -18.70 -24.71 3.73
C ALA A 260 -19.36 -25.33 4.99
N TRP A 261 -18.81 -25.05 6.18
CA TRP A 261 -19.23 -25.68 7.43
C TRP A 261 -20.30 -24.89 8.20
N ALA A 262 -20.30 -23.56 8.12
CA ALA A 262 -21.14 -22.72 8.98
C ALA A 262 -22.66 -22.94 8.76
N LYS A 263 -23.44 -22.85 9.85
CA LYS A 263 -24.92 -22.87 9.80
C LYS A 263 -25.55 -21.50 9.63
N ASN A 264 -25.08 -20.50 10.36
CA ASN A 264 -25.71 -19.17 10.38
C ASN A 264 -24.74 -18.06 9.97
N SER A 265 -23.56 -18.02 10.58
CA SER A 265 -22.54 -16.98 10.31
C SER A 265 -21.20 -17.61 9.94
N PRO A 266 -20.85 -17.65 8.63
CA PRO A 266 -19.53 -18.06 8.16
C PRO A 266 -18.38 -17.21 8.74
N VAL A 267 -18.60 -15.90 8.87
CA VAL A 267 -17.60 -14.95 9.39
C VAL A 267 -17.19 -15.31 10.82
N LEU A 268 -18.15 -15.74 11.66
CA LEU A 268 -17.86 -16.18 13.02
C LEU A 268 -16.93 -17.40 13.04
N TRP A 269 -17.10 -18.36 12.13
CA TRP A 269 -16.22 -19.52 12.04
C TRP A 269 -14.86 -19.17 11.44
N MET A 270 -14.84 -18.24 10.48
CA MET A 270 -13.64 -17.78 9.81
C MET A 270 -12.67 -17.11 10.79
N PHE A 271 -13.15 -16.19 11.64
CA PHE A 271 -12.31 -15.48 12.62
C PHE A 271 -12.34 -16.08 14.02
N GLY A 272 -13.49 -16.55 14.48
CA GLY A 272 -13.68 -16.99 15.86
C GLY A 272 -12.92 -18.27 16.21
N LEU A 273 -12.78 -19.21 15.28
CA LEU A 273 -12.02 -20.43 15.56
C LEU A 273 -10.51 -20.19 15.60
N PRO A 274 -9.89 -19.47 14.63
CA PRO A 274 -8.49 -19.05 14.77
C PRO A 274 -8.25 -18.20 16.03
N ALA A 275 -9.12 -17.23 16.32
CA ALA A 275 -8.98 -16.39 17.52
C ALA A 275 -9.07 -17.21 18.81
N GLY A 276 -10.02 -18.15 18.90
CA GLY A 276 -10.14 -19.07 20.04
C GLY A 276 -8.92 -19.99 20.19
N ALA A 277 -8.36 -20.49 19.08
CA ALA A 277 -7.16 -21.31 19.10
C ALA A 277 -5.93 -20.52 19.56
N ILE A 278 -5.76 -19.28 19.10
CA ILE A 278 -4.70 -18.37 19.54
C ILE A 278 -4.84 -18.08 21.04
N PHE A 279 -6.05 -17.77 21.50
CA PHE A 279 -6.30 -17.51 22.93
C PHE A 279 -6.00 -18.75 23.77
N ALA A 280 -6.44 -19.93 23.34
CA ALA A 280 -6.19 -21.19 24.03
C ALA A 280 -4.70 -21.54 24.09
N GLU A 281 -3.95 -21.34 23.00
CA GLU A 281 -2.50 -21.53 22.98
C GLU A 281 -1.81 -20.59 23.96
N ARG A 282 -2.14 -19.30 23.92
CA ARG A 282 -1.53 -18.29 24.79
C ARG A 282 -1.82 -18.58 26.26
N TRP A 283 -3.03 -19.05 26.57
CA TRP A 283 -3.45 -19.36 27.93
C TRP A 283 -2.87 -20.68 28.47
N LEU A 284 -2.87 -21.74 27.66
CA LEU A 284 -2.43 -23.08 28.08
C LEU A 284 -0.91 -23.29 27.99
N LEU A 285 -0.30 -22.78 26.92
CA LEU A 285 1.09 -23.07 26.56
C LEU A 285 2.01 -21.85 26.73
N GLY A 286 1.44 -20.65 26.92
CA GLY A 286 2.20 -19.41 26.96
C GLY A 286 2.84 -19.01 25.62
N SER A 287 2.64 -19.81 24.56
CA SER A 287 3.19 -19.60 23.22
C SER A 287 2.37 -18.58 22.41
N SER A 288 3.04 -17.89 21.48
CA SER A 288 2.46 -16.98 20.49
C SER A 288 2.56 -17.52 19.06
N TRP A 289 2.95 -18.78 18.89
CA TRP A 289 3.29 -19.34 17.59
C TRP A 289 2.12 -19.28 16.57
N LEU A 290 0.88 -19.62 16.96
CA LEU A 290 -0.26 -19.51 16.03
C LEU A 290 -0.56 -18.05 15.67
N ALA A 291 -0.45 -17.14 16.64
CA ALA A 291 -0.70 -15.72 16.40
C ALA A 291 0.30 -15.17 15.38
N GLU A 292 1.58 -15.46 15.57
CA GLU A 292 2.64 -15.10 14.64
C GLU A 292 2.43 -15.77 13.28
N ARG A 293 2.03 -17.05 13.25
CA ARG A 293 1.80 -17.76 11.99
C ARG A 293 0.65 -17.16 11.20
N VAL A 294 -0.45 -16.79 11.85
CA VAL A 294 -1.59 -16.12 11.21
C VAL A 294 -1.18 -14.72 10.73
N ALA A 295 -0.43 -13.97 11.55
CA ALA A 295 0.07 -12.64 11.18
C ALA A 295 0.98 -12.71 9.94
N ARG A 296 1.90 -13.68 9.87
CA ARG A 296 2.79 -13.90 8.71
C ARG A 296 2.07 -14.33 7.43
N CYS A 297 0.81 -14.78 7.52
CA CYS A 297 -0.02 -15.11 6.36
C CYS A 297 -0.86 -13.90 5.88
N LEU A 298 -0.94 -12.82 6.66
CA LEU A 298 -1.56 -11.58 6.23
C LEU A 298 -0.50 -10.74 5.51
N PRO A 299 -0.74 -10.30 4.27
CA PRO A 299 0.16 -9.35 3.63
C PRO A 299 0.09 -8.04 4.40
N GLY A 300 1.19 -7.67 5.07
CA GLY A 300 1.35 -6.37 5.70
C GLY A 300 1.38 -5.24 4.66
N GLY A 301 1.27 -4.01 5.16
CA GLY A 301 1.53 -2.81 4.38
C GLY A 301 3.00 -2.63 3.97
N ASP A 302 3.83 -3.61 4.30
CA ASP A 302 5.26 -3.62 4.06
C ASP A 302 5.61 -3.60 2.57
N GLU A 303 6.76 -3.02 2.25
CA GLU A 303 7.29 -2.97 0.89
C GLU A 303 7.68 -4.36 0.37
N TYR A 304 7.93 -4.45 -0.93
CA TYR A 304 8.32 -5.71 -1.57
C TYR A 304 9.55 -6.35 -0.93
N ASP A 305 10.61 -5.57 -0.69
CA ASP A 305 11.88 -6.09 -0.19
C ASP A 305 11.71 -6.66 1.23
N SER A 306 11.04 -5.92 2.12
CA SER A 306 10.69 -6.39 3.47
C SER A 306 9.86 -7.68 3.45
N MET A 307 8.84 -7.74 2.57
CA MET A 307 7.98 -8.92 2.46
C MET A 307 8.73 -10.12 1.86
N LEU A 308 9.64 -9.88 0.92
CA LEU A 308 10.48 -10.91 0.32
C LEU A 308 11.49 -11.46 1.33
N GLU A 309 12.15 -10.61 2.11
CA GLU A 309 13.05 -11.03 3.18
C GLU A 309 12.33 -11.90 4.22
N MET A 310 11.13 -11.47 4.65
CA MET A 310 10.29 -12.29 5.53
C MET A 310 9.94 -13.65 4.90
N PHE A 311 9.59 -13.66 3.61
CA PHE A 311 9.29 -14.88 2.88
C PHE A 311 10.49 -15.82 2.79
N GLN A 312 11.67 -15.29 2.49
CA GLN A 312 12.91 -16.05 2.40
C GLN A 312 13.34 -16.62 3.76
N ALA A 313 13.25 -15.82 4.82
CA ALA A 313 13.54 -16.26 6.18
C ALA A 313 12.61 -17.39 6.65
N THR A 314 11.37 -17.40 6.16
CA THR A 314 10.30 -18.29 6.63
C THR A 314 9.86 -19.33 5.58
N TRP A 315 10.67 -19.57 4.54
CA TRP A 315 10.28 -20.38 3.39
C TRP A 315 9.77 -21.80 3.71
N PRO A 316 10.32 -22.56 4.70
CA PRO A 316 9.84 -23.91 4.98
C PRO A 316 8.43 -23.90 5.53
N GLU A 317 8.12 -22.92 6.38
CA GLU A 317 6.78 -22.77 6.93
C GLU A 317 5.79 -22.33 5.85
N GLN A 318 6.21 -21.51 4.88
CA GLN A 318 5.36 -21.13 3.75
C GLN A 318 4.97 -22.36 2.91
N VAL A 319 5.93 -23.25 2.63
CA VAL A 319 5.65 -24.51 1.95
C VAL A 319 4.70 -25.38 2.78
N ALA A 320 4.91 -25.49 4.09
CA ALA A 320 3.99 -26.21 4.97
C ALA A 320 2.59 -25.59 4.95
N GLY A 321 2.48 -24.26 4.94
CA GLY A 321 1.23 -23.52 4.79
C GLY A 321 0.50 -23.87 3.50
N VAL A 322 1.21 -23.93 2.37
CA VAL A 322 0.63 -24.33 1.07
C VAL A 322 0.12 -25.77 1.13
N VAL A 323 0.89 -26.70 1.69
CA VAL A 323 0.46 -28.11 1.85
C VAL A 323 -0.81 -28.20 2.71
N VAL A 324 -0.83 -27.49 3.84
CA VAL A 324 -2.00 -27.41 4.72
C VAL A 324 -3.20 -26.79 3.99
N GLY A 325 -3.00 -25.70 3.25
CA GLY A 325 -4.06 -25.04 2.49
C GLY A 325 -4.65 -25.94 1.39
N ILE A 326 -3.84 -26.77 0.72
CA ILE A 326 -4.33 -27.74 -0.26
C ILE A 326 -5.23 -28.76 0.45
N GLY A 327 -4.79 -29.26 1.60
CA GLY A 327 -5.60 -30.14 2.46
C GLY A 327 -6.93 -29.50 2.88
N LEU A 328 -6.91 -28.21 3.24
CA LEU A 328 -8.10 -27.45 3.61
C LEU A 328 -9.05 -27.24 2.44
N LEU A 329 -8.57 -26.96 1.22
CA LEU A 329 -9.44 -26.88 0.04
C LEU A 329 -10.08 -28.23 -0.30
N ILE A 330 -9.33 -29.33 -0.16
CA ILE A 330 -9.88 -30.69 -0.31
C ILE A 330 -10.94 -30.96 0.76
N LEU A 331 -10.70 -30.53 2.01
CA LEU A 331 -11.65 -30.63 3.11
C LEU A 331 -12.91 -29.81 2.82
N ALA A 332 -12.79 -28.58 2.34
CA ALA A 332 -13.92 -27.73 1.98
C ALA A 332 -14.80 -28.40 0.91
N ALA A 333 -14.18 -28.95 -0.14
CA ALA A 333 -14.89 -29.71 -1.17
C ALA A 333 -15.57 -30.97 -0.60
N LYS A 334 -14.93 -31.66 0.35
CA LYS A 334 -15.50 -32.84 1.01
C LYS A 334 -16.67 -32.46 1.91
N VAL A 335 -16.55 -31.44 2.75
CA VAL A 335 -17.60 -30.93 3.64
C VAL A 335 -18.82 -30.52 2.82
N ARG A 336 -18.61 -29.78 1.74
CA ARG A 336 -19.66 -29.37 0.80
C ARG A 336 -20.46 -30.56 0.26
N ARG A 337 -19.79 -31.67 -0.06
CA ARG A 337 -20.44 -32.87 -0.61
C ARG A 337 -21.46 -33.49 0.36
N TYR A 338 -21.18 -33.45 1.66
CA TYR A 338 -22.01 -34.09 2.69
C TYR A 338 -23.01 -33.14 3.36
N ARG A 339 -22.77 -31.83 3.30
CA ARG A 339 -23.55 -30.82 4.02
C ARG A 339 -24.38 -29.95 3.07
N LEU A 340 -25.50 -30.50 2.63
CA LEU A 340 -26.40 -29.87 1.64
C LEU A 340 -27.54 -29.06 2.28
N GLU A 341 -27.70 -29.18 3.60
CA GLU A 341 -28.78 -28.56 4.36
C GLU A 341 -28.21 -27.47 5.27
N LEU A 342 -29.04 -26.46 5.57
CA LEU A 342 -28.77 -25.44 6.58
C LEU A 342 -29.28 -25.90 7.95
#